data_AF-A0A928PX67-F1
#
_entry.id   AF-A0A928PX67-F1
#
_cell.length_a   1.000
_cell.length_b   1.000
_cell.length_c   1.000
_cell.angle_alpha   90.00
_cell.angle_beta   90.00
_cell.angle_gamma   90.00
#
_symmetry.space_group_name_H-M   'P 1'
#
loop_
_entity.id
_entity.type
_entity.pdbx_description
1 polymer ?
#
loop_
_entity_poly.entity_id
_entity_poly.type
_entity_poly.pdbx_seq_one_letter_code
_entity_poly.pdbx_strand_id
1 'polypeptide(L)' 'MDNSKTPNRCIQCSVFSCKNNNNEQGYCVLDKIVVGTHEPNPTDKQCADCRSFVKKNCCNG' A
#
# COMPACT_ATOMS: atom_id res chain seq x y z
N MET A 1 -16.36 -3.55 -14.82
CA MET A 1 -14.92 -3.86 -14.63
C MET A 1 -14.24 -2.53 -14.41
N ASP A 2 -13.82 -2.27 -13.18
CA ASP A 2 -13.47 -0.93 -12.69
C ASP A 2 -12.21 -0.38 -13.38
N ASN A 3 -12.31 0.90 -13.69
CA ASN A 3 -11.55 1.70 -14.62
C ASN A 3 -10.11 1.91 -14.11
N SER A 4 -9.14 1.46 -14.91
CA SER A 4 -7.74 1.90 -14.95
C SER A 4 -7.17 2.51 -13.66
N LYS A 5 -6.88 1.68 -12.66
CA LYS A 5 -5.97 2.07 -11.58
C LYS A 5 -4.54 2.09 -12.11
N THR A 6 -4.12 3.20 -12.72
CA THR A 6 -2.76 3.38 -13.24
C THR A 6 -1.76 3.17 -12.09
N PRO A 7 -0.88 2.15 -12.17
CA PRO A 7 0.06 1.86 -11.11
C PRO A 7 1.14 2.94 -11.05
N ASN A 8 1.41 3.42 -9.85
CA ASN A 8 2.57 4.24 -9.58
C ASN A 8 3.81 3.35 -9.48
N ARG A 9 4.64 3.35 -10.53
CA ARG A 9 5.85 2.50 -10.63
C ARG A 9 6.94 2.89 -9.63
N CYS A 10 6.80 4.01 -8.93
CA CYS A 10 7.69 4.41 -7.84
C CYS A 10 7.28 3.83 -6.48
N ILE A 11 6.11 3.17 -6.38
CA ILE A 11 5.59 2.63 -5.11
C ILE A 11 5.23 1.16 -5.32
N GLN A 12 6.20 0.27 -5.17
CA GLN A 12 5.95 -1.17 -5.22
C GLN A 12 5.08 -1.60 -4.03
N CYS A 13 4.10 -2.48 -4.28
CA CYS A 13 3.25 -3.03 -3.24
C CYS A 13 3.09 -4.53 -3.46
N SER A 14 3.74 -5.34 -2.63
CA SER A 14 3.59 -6.81 -2.64
C SER A 14 2.42 -7.29 -1.78
N VAL A 15 1.80 -6.40 -1.01
CA VAL A 15 0.72 -6.74 -0.08
C VAL A 15 -0.58 -6.92 -0.87
N PHE A 16 -0.91 -8.14 -1.24
CA PHE A 16 -2.13 -8.48 -2.00
C PHE A 16 -3.42 -8.09 -1.27
N SER A 17 -3.41 -8.04 0.06
CA SER A 17 -4.55 -7.59 0.85
C SER A 17 -4.69 -6.07 0.91
N CYS A 18 -3.78 -5.28 0.30
CA CYS A 18 -3.87 -3.82 0.26
C CYS A 18 -4.89 -3.35 -0.80
N LYS A 19 -5.85 -2.51 -0.40
CA LYS A 19 -6.87 -1.91 -1.27
C LYS A 19 -6.28 -1.08 -2.42
N ASN A 20 -5.09 -0.52 -2.18
CA ASN A 20 -4.38 0.33 -3.12
C ASN A 20 -3.45 -0.44 -4.06
N ASN A 21 -3.35 -1.76 -3.92
CA ASN A 21 -2.52 -2.60 -4.78
C ASN A 21 -3.19 -2.84 -6.15
N ASN A 22 -2.49 -2.45 -7.21
CA ASN A 22 -2.70 -2.94 -8.57
C ASN A 22 -2.16 -4.38 -8.64
N ASN A 23 -2.98 -5.35 -8.25
CA ASN A 23 -2.58 -6.74 -8.04
C ASN A 23 -2.06 -7.45 -9.30
N GLU A 24 -2.30 -6.86 -10.47
CA GLU A 24 -1.79 -7.35 -11.74
C GLU A 24 -0.32 -7.00 -11.92
N GLN A 25 0.08 -5.78 -11.58
CA GLN A 25 1.44 -5.29 -11.78
C GLN A 25 2.28 -5.25 -10.49
N GLY A 26 1.68 -5.41 -9.31
CA GLY A 26 2.39 -5.42 -8.02
C GLY A 26 2.84 -4.04 -7.52
N TYR A 27 2.10 -2.99 -7.90
CA TYR A 27 2.39 -1.60 -7.51
C TYR A 27 1.20 -0.96 -6.82
N CYS A 28 1.45 0.03 -5.98
CA CYS A 28 0.41 0.88 -5.42
C CYS A 28 -0.12 1.84 -6.48
N VAL A 29 -1.37 2.28 -6.33
CA VAL A 29 -2.03 3.20 -7.26
C VAL A 29 -2.10 4.62 -6.70
N LEU A 30 -1.56 4.82 -5.50
CA LEU A 30 -1.47 6.13 -4.88
C LEU A 30 -0.31 6.91 -5.50
N ASP A 31 -0.46 8.22 -5.62
CA ASP A 31 0.65 9.11 -6.02
C ASP A 31 1.70 9.26 -4.92
N LYS A 32 1.29 9.12 -3.65
CA LYS A 32 2.16 9.21 -2.47
C LYS A 32 1.75 8.21 -1.39
N ILE A 33 2.72 7.82 -0.56
CA ILE A 33 2.48 7.06 0.67
C ILE A 33 2.99 7.84 1.87
N VAL A 34 2.45 7.53 3.03
CA VAL A 34 2.93 8.01 4.32
C VAL A 34 3.63 6.84 5.00
N VAL A 35 4.93 6.97 5.22
CA VAL A 35 5.69 6.09 6.11
C VAL A 35 5.70 6.72 7.49
N GLY A 36 5.48 5.93 8.53
CA GLY A 36 5.61 6.40 9.91
C GLY A 36 6.12 5.29 10.80
N THR A 37 6.28 5.61 12.07
CA THR A 37 6.89 4.72 13.05
C THR A 37 6.02 4.59 14.30
N HIS A 38 6.25 3.55 15.08
CA HIS A 38 5.70 3.40 16.44
C HIS A 38 6.57 4.09 17.50
N GLU A 39 7.84 4.35 17.19
CA GLU A 39 8.82 4.96 18.08
C GLU A 39 9.52 6.18 17.43
N PRO A 40 10.08 7.13 18.22
CA PRO A 40 10.66 8.36 17.68
C PRO A 40 11.89 8.16 16.79
N ASN A 41 12.70 7.11 17.03
CA ASN A 41 13.95 6.85 16.30
C ASN A 41 14.07 5.34 15.98
N PRO A 42 13.42 4.86 14.91
CA PRO A 42 13.44 3.44 14.57
C PRO A 42 14.84 2.99 14.15
N THR A 43 15.29 1.85 14.69
CA THR A 43 16.55 1.22 14.28
C THR A 43 16.34 -0.03 13.43
N ASP A 44 15.12 -0.59 13.45
CA ASP A 44 14.72 -1.73 12.62
C ASP A 44 13.61 -1.30 11.64
N LYS A 45 13.66 -1.82 10.41
CA LYS A 45 12.63 -1.63 9.38
C LYS A 45 11.24 -2.10 9.85
N GLN A 46 11.18 -3.06 10.77
CA GLN A 46 9.92 -3.55 11.33
C GLN A 46 9.18 -2.49 12.15
N CYS A 47 9.88 -1.44 12.60
CA CYS A 47 9.29 -0.31 13.31
C CYS A 47 8.76 0.78 12.37
N ALA A 48 8.94 0.62 11.05
CA ALA A 48 8.47 1.55 10.02
C ALA A 48 7.31 0.95 9.22
N ASP A 49 6.14 1.59 9.32
CA ASP A 49 4.90 1.14 8.69
C ASP A 49 4.48 2.04 7.53
N CYS A 50 3.88 1.43 6.52
CA CYS A 50 3.10 2.17 5.53
C CYS A 50 1.74 2.55 6.13
N ARG A 51 1.63 3.78 6.66
CA ARG A 51 0.38 4.33 7.21
C ARG A 51 -0.70 4.55 6.15
N SER A 52 -0.36 4.45 4.86
CA SER A 52 -1.32 4.46 3.75
C SER A 52 -1.91 3.09 3.44
N PHE A 53 -1.51 2.03 4.17
CA PHE A 53 -2.09 0.71 4.01
C PHE A 53 -3.56 0.70 4.43
N VAL A 54 -4.41 0.20 3.54
CA VAL A 54 -5.81 -0.07 3.82
C VAL A 54 -6.08 -1.51 3.43
N LYS A 55 -6.54 -2.35 4.35
CA LYS A 55 -6.92 -3.73 4.03
C LYS A 55 -8.12 -3.71 3.07
N LYS A 56 -8.10 -4.55 2.04
CA LYS A 56 -9.28 -4.85 1.22
C LYS A 56 -10.35 -5.43 2.15
N ASN A 57 -11.52 -4.81 2.16
CA ASN A 57 -12.66 -5.43 2.84
C ASN A 57 -13.08 -6.64 2.01
N CYS A 58 -13.15 -7.83 2.62
CA CYS A 58 -13.53 -9.06 1.93
C CYS A 58 -15.02 -9.13 1.54
N CYS A 59 -15.84 -8.13 1.88
CA CYS A 59 -17.28 -8.16 1.61
C CYS A 59 -17.77 -6.77 1.21
N ASN A 60 -18.20 -6.62 -0.04
CA ASN A 60 -19.45 -5.98 -0.44
C ASN A 60 -19.67 -6.38 -1.91
N GLY A 61 -20.48 -7.42 -2.10
CA GLY A 61 -21.19 -7.63 -3.36
C GLY A 61 -22.26 -6.56 -3.56
#